data_AF-A0AAD9KGN7-F1
#
_entry.id   AF-A0AAD9KGN7-F1
#
_cell.length_a   1.000
_cell.length_b   1.000
_cell.length_c   1.000
_cell.angle_alpha   90.00
_cell.angle_beta   90.00
_cell.angle_gamma   90.00
#
_symmetry.space_group_name_H-M   'P 1'
#
loop_
_entity.id
_entity.type
_entity.pdbx_description
1 polymer ?
#
loop_
_entity_poly.entity_id
_entity_poly.type
_entity_poly.pdbx_seq_one_letter_code
_entity_poly.pdbx_strand_id
1 'polypeptide(L)'
;MHSVYVLVTHNGSVLWPVPVKLLSSCKVDITYFPFDDQMCELRFGSWIYSADWVDFDGTVDSFDLSYYIDNSEWKLLAVNVQVSHQPRDVRS
;
A
#
# COMPACT_ATOMS: atom_id res chain seq x y z
N MET A 1 1.42 -22.43 9.67
CA MET A 1 0.34 -21.49 9.29
C MET A 1 -0.04 -20.74 10.55
N HIS A 2 0.23 -19.44 10.60
CA HIS A 2 -0.10 -18.63 11.77
C HIS A 2 -1.56 -18.19 11.64
N SER A 3 -2.38 -18.50 12.64
CA SER A 3 -3.76 -18.01 12.70
C SER A 3 -3.75 -16.51 12.96
N VAL A 4 -4.53 -15.75 12.17
CA VAL A 4 -4.74 -14.32 12.39
C VAL A 4 -6.17 -14.12 12.86
N TYR A 5 -6.35 -13.24 13.84
CA TYR A 5 -7.66 -12.88 14.37
C TYR A 5 -8.19 -11.63 13.68
N VAL A 6 -9.50 -11.56 13.57
CA VAL A 6 -10.23 -10.40 13.07
C VAL A 6 -10.97 -9.78 14.25
N LEU A 7 -10.87 -8.47 14.42
CA LEU A 7 -11.61 -7.75 15.45
C LEU A 7 -12.95 -7.28 14.86
N VAL A 8 -14.05 -7.69 15.47
CA VAL A 8 -15.41 -7.31 15.07
C VAL A 8 -16.05 -6.50 16.19
N THR A 9 -16.54 -5.31 15.85
CA THR A 9 -17.27 -4.45 16.79
C THR A 9 -18.79 -4.70 16.71
N HIS A 10 -19.53 -4.28 17.73
CA HIS A 10 -20.97 -4.55 17.85
C HIS A 10 -21.82 -3.95 16.70
N ASN A 11 -21.31 -2.96 15.97
CA ASN A 11 -21.94 -2.33 14.81
C ASN A 11 -21.59 -3.02 13.48
N GLY A 12 -20.84 -4.13 13.52
CA GLY A 12 -20.41 -4.86 12.33
C GLY A 12 -19.18 -4.30 11.64
N SER A 13 -18.51 -3.28 12.20
CA SER A 13 -17.21 -2.84 11.68
C SER A 13 -16.14 -3.89 11.96
N VAL A 14 -15.21 -4.03 11.02
CA VAL A 14 -14.18 -5.07 11.04
C VAL A 14 -12.80 -4.42 10.94
N LEU A 15 -11.91 -4.78 11.86
CA LEU A 15 -10.49 -4.43 11.79
C LEU A 15 -9.67 -5.72 11.63
N TRP A 16 -8.81 -5.75 10.61
CA TRP A 16 -7.99 -6.92 10.29
C TRP A 16 -6.51 -6.53 10.10
N PRO A 17 -5.72 -6.46 11.19
CA PRO A 17 -4.31 -6.12 11.12
C PRO A 17 -3.48 -7.37 10.84
N VAL A 18 -3.03 -7.53 9.59
CA VAL A 18 -2.14 -8.62 9.17
C VAL A 18 -0.70 -8.12 9.00
N PRO A 19 0.30 -8.72 9.67
CA PRO A 19 1.68 -8.45 9.34
C PRO A 19 2.01 -9.10 7.99
N VAL A 20 2.44 -8.30 7.02
CA VAL A 20 2.79 -8.78 5.67
C VAL A 20 4.22 -8.40 5.31
N LYS A 21 4.90 -9.31 4.59
CA LYS A 21 6.17 -8.99 3.89
C LYS A 21 5.84 -8.86 2.42
N LEU A 22 6.08 -7.69 1.86
CA LEU A 22 5.80 -7.39 0.46
C LEU A 22 7.11 -7.39 -0.32
N LEU A 23 7.10 -8.00 -1.49
CA LEU A 23 8.19 -7.93 -2.46
C LEU A 23 7.64 -7.31 -3.74
N SER A 24 8.19 -6.17 -4.13
CA SER A 24 7.82 -5.44 -5.34
C SER A 24 9.05 -5.18 -6.19
N SER A 25 8.85 -5.05 -7.50
CA SER A 25 9.89 -4.54 -8.40
C SER A 25 9.79 -3.02 -8.50
N CYS A 26 10.91 -2.33 -8.36
CA CYS A 26 11.02 -0.90 -8.63
C CYS A 26 11.98 -0.66 -9.80
N LYS A 27 11.75 0.43 -10.54
CA LYS A 27 12.67 0.88 -11.57
C LYS A 27 13.78 1.66 -10.89
N VAL A 28 15.02 1.18 -11.04
CA VAL A 28 16.20 1.86 -10.50
C VAL A 28 16.65 2.96 -11.44
N ASP A 29 16.86 4.16 -10.92
CA ASP A 29 17.52 5.27 -11.62
C ASP A 29 18.86 5.60 -10.94
N ILE A 30 19.97 5.38 -11.65
CA ILE A 30 21.34 5.56 -11.13
C ILE A 30 22.03 6.82 -11.65
N THR A 31 21.27 7.80 -12.16
CA THR A 31 21.83 9.01 -12.80
C THR A 31 22.77 9.79 -11.87
N TYR A 32 22.51 9.77 -10.55
CA TYR A 32 23.24 10.55 -9.54
C TYR A 32 23.97 9.71 -8.49
N PHE A 33 24.27 8.45 -8.80
CA PHE A 33 24.99 7.56 -7.88
C PHE A 33 26.28 8.21 -7.33
N PRO A 34 26.60 8.13 -6.03
CA PRO A 34 25.96 7.32 -4.98
C PRO A 34 24.86 8.04 -4.17
N PHE A 35 24.38 9.20 -4.63
CA PHE A 35 23.36 10.01 -3.95
C PHE A 35 22.06 10.06 -4.77
N ASP A 36 21.68 8.93 -5.33
CA ASP A 36 20.47 8.75 -6.13
C ASP A 36 19.21 8.55 -5.27
N ASP A 37 18.08 9.03 -5.78
CA ASP A 37 16.76 8.82 -5.20
C ASP A 37 16.04 7.69 -5.93
N GLN A 38 15.33 6.85 -5.18
CA GLN A 38 14.56 5.74 -5.74
C GLN A 38 13.06 5.91 -5.46
N MET A 39 12.25 5.85 -6.53
CA MET A 39 10.79 5.89 -6.44
C MET A 39 10.21 4.49 -6.63
N CYS A 40 9.70 3.92 -5.54
CA CYS A 40 9.16 2.56 -5.49
C CYS A 40 7.65 2.60 -5.31
N GLU A 41 6.89 2.04 -6.26
CA GLU A 41 5.43 1.96 -6.19
C GLU A 41 4.96 0.61 -5.64
N LEU A 42 4.04 0.66 -4.67
CA LEU A 42 3.28 -0.50 -4.22
C LEU A 42 1.83 -0.34 -4.66
N ARG A 43 1.32 -1.31 -5.42
CA ARG A 43 -0.07 -1.34 -5.89
C ARG A 43 -0.86 -2.38 -5.12
N PHE A 44 -1.95 -1.94 -4.50
CA PHE A 44 -2.90 -2.79 -3.81
C PHE A 44 -4.22 -2.77 -4.56
N GLY A 45 -4.92 -3.90 -4.54
CA GLY A 45 -6.21 -4.01 -5.20
C GLY A 45 -6.90 -5.32 -4.83
N SER A 46 -8.21 -5.34 -5.04
CA SER A 46 -8.97 -6.57 -4.96
C SER A 46 -8.59 -7.48 -6.11
N TRP A 47 -8.37 -8.76 -5.83
CA TRP A 47 -8.04 -9.73 -6.86
C TRP A 47 -9.27 -10.14 -7.69
N ILE A 48 -10.44 -10.21 -7.04
CA ILE A 48 -11.66 -10.82 -7.61
C ILE A 48 -12.81 -9.84 -7.81
N TYR A 49 -12.82 -8.71 -7.09
CA TYR A 49 -13.91 -7.75 -7.14
C TYR A 49 -13.48 -6.48 -7.89
N SER A 50 -14.37 -5.96 -8.72
CA SER A 50 -14.21 -4.64 -9.32
C SER A 50 -14.61 -3.53 -8.34
N ALA A 51 -14.32 -2.28 -8.72
CA ALA A 51 -14.62 -1.09 -7.94
C ALA A 51 -16.12 -0.91 -7.63
N ASP A 52 -17.02 -1.49 -8.43
CA ASP A 52 -18.48 -1.44 -8.18
C ASP A 52 -18.89 -2.25 -6.94
N TRP A 53 -18.05 -3.21 -6.52
CA TRP A 53 -18.33 -4.11 -5.40
C TRP A 53 -17.47 -3.80 -4.17
N VAL A 54 -16.22 -3.40 -4.39
CA VAL A 54 -15.26 -3.06 -3.34
C VAL A 54 -14.57 -1.76 -3.72
N ASP A 55 -14.79 -0.73 -2.90
CA ASP A 55 -14.11 0.55 -3.03
C ASP A 55 -12.99 0.66 -1.99
N PHE A 56 -11.90 1.34 -2.38
CA PHE A 56 -10.77 1.61 -1.50
C PHE A 56 -10.84 3.08 -1.07
N ASP A 57 -11.06 3.31 0.22
CA ASP A 57 -11.01 4.67 0.75
C ASP A 57 -9.56 5.11 0.95
N GLY A 58 -9.18 6.15 0.21
CA GLY A 58 -7.86 6.74 0.20
C GLY A 58 -7.68 7.91 1.14
N THR A 59 -8.70 8.29 1.91
CA THR A 59 -8.57 9.36 2.92
C THR A 59 -7.73 8.86 4.09
N VAL A 60 -6.43 8.79 3.86
CA VAL A 60 -5.43 8.58 4.90
C VAL A 60 -4.62 9.87 4.93
N ASP A 61 -4.83 10.69 5.96
CA ASP A 61 -4.13 11.98 6.11
C ASP A 61 -2.60 11.81 6.20
N SER A 62 -2.13 10.61 6.61
CA SER A 62 -0.71 10.25 6.64
C SER A 62 -0.52 8.74 6.82
N PHE A 63 0.52 8.16 6.21
CA PHE A 63 0.95 6.79 6.50
C PHE A 63 1.60 6.72 7.88
N ASP A 64 1.21 5.77 8.73
CA ASP A 64 1.76 5.62 10.07
C ASP A 64 3.18 5.03 10.03
N LEU A 65 4.16 5.86 10.38
CA LEU A 65 5.58 5.50 10.47
C LEU A 65 6.07 5.38 11.92
N SER A 66 5.17 5.35 12.92
CA SER A 66 5.54 5.26 14.34
C SER A 66 6.37 4.01 14.69
N TYR A 67 6.22 2.94 13.91
CA TYR A 67 6.95 1.68 14.03
C TYR A 67 7.97 1.45 12.90
N TYR A 68 8.28 2.48 12.10
CA TYR A 68 9.30 2.36 11.06
C TYR A 68 10.69 2.17 11.68
N ILE A 69 11.45 1.24 11.11
CA ILE A 69 12.84 0.98 11.50
C ILE A 69 13.71 1.48 10.35
N ASP A 70 14.59 2.43 10.65
CA ASP A 70 15.50 3.02 9.68
C ASP A 70 16.41 1.96 9.03
N ASN A 71 16.70 2.16 7.75
CA ASN A 71 17.66 1.35 7.00
C ASN A 71 19.05 2.01 7.00
N SER A 72 20.12 1.21 6.93
CA SER A 72 21.49 1.74 6.91
C SER A 72 21.88 2.42 5.60
N GLU A 73 21.28 1.99 4.49
CA GLU A 73 21.60 2.47 3.14
C GLU A 73 20.59 3.49 2.64
N TRP A 74 19.30 3.27 2.93
CA TRP A 74 18.20 4.05 2.38
C TRP A 74 17.55 4.95 3.43
N LYS A 75 17.42 6.23 3.11
CA LYS A 75 16.60 7.16 3.87
C LYS A 75 15.23 7.28 3.23
N LEU A 76 14.16 7.04 3.99
CA LEU A 76 12.80 7.28 3.53
C LEU A 76 12.53 8.79 3.48
N LEU A 77 12.38 9.35 2.27
CA LEU A 77 12.14 10.78 2.07
C LEU A 77 10.66 11.15 2.14
N ALA A 78 9.79 10.34 1.53
CA ALA A 78 8.36 10.58 1.48
C ALA A 78 7.58 9.29 1.19
N VAL A 79 6.32 9.27 1.62
CA VAL A 79 5.32 8.27 1.23
C VAL A 79 4.11 9.03 0.69
N ASN A 80 3.68 8.71 -0.53
CA ASN A 80 2.49 9.29 -1.13
C ASN A 80 1.46 8.19 -1.39
N VAL A 81 0.23 8.41 -0.91
CA VAL A 81 -0.89 7.48 -1.11
C VAL A 81 -1.81 8.08 -2.16
N GLN A 82 -2.19 7.28 -3.15
CA GLN A 82 -3.09 7.70 -4.23
C GLN A 82 -4.08 6.56 -4.47
N VAL A 83 -5.37 6.89 -4.51
CA VAL A 83 -6.41 5.95 -4.95
C VAL A 83 -6.73 6.24 -6.40
N SER A 84 -6.47 5.24 -7.24
CA SER A 84 -6.82 5.29 -8.66
C SER A 84 -8.21 4.72 -8.86
N HIS A 85 -9.18 5.58 -9.17
CA HIS A 85 -10.46 5.11 -9.71
C HIS A 85 -10.26 4.80 -11.20
N GLN A 86 -10.15 3.51 -11.53
CA GLN A 86 -10.14 3.07 -12.93
C GLN A 86 -11.47 3.49 -13.58
N PRO A 87 -11.49 4.23 -14.70
CA PRO A 87 -12.72 4.46 -15.45
C PRO A 87 -13.28 3.11 -15.91
N ARG A 88 -14.61 2.95 -15.89
CA ARG A 88 -15.29 1.75 -16.40
C ARG A 88 -14.72 1.39 -17.77
N ASP A 89 -14.09 0.23 -17.90
CA ASP A 89 -13.70 -0.31 -19.20
C ASP A 89 -15.01 -0.73 -19.90
N VAL A 90 -15.61 0.19 -20.65
CA VAL A 90 -16.81 -0.07 -21.45
C VAL A 90 -16.38 -0.85 -22.69
N ARG A 91 -16.01 -2.12 -22.50
CA ARG A 91 -15.89 -3.04 -23.62
C ARG A 91 -16.47 -4.40 -23.24
N SER A 92 -17.72 -4.55 -23.67
CA SER A 92 -18.45 -5.80 -23.92
C SER A 92 -17.64 -6.78 -24.76
#